data_AF-A0A6G3WS53-F1
#
_entry.id   AF-A0A6G3WS53-F1
#
_cell.length_a   1.000
_cell.length_b   1.000
_cell.length_c   1.000
_cell.angle_alpha   90.00
_cell.angle_beta   90.00
_cell.angle_gamma   90.00
#
_symmetry.space_group_name_H-M   'P 1'
#
loop_
_entity.id
_entity.type
_entity.pdbx_description
1 polymer ?
#
loop_
_entity_poly.entity_id
_entity_poly.type
_entity_poly.pdbx_seq_one_letter_code
_entity_poly.pdbx_strand_id
1 'polypeptide(L)'
;ERSSYGHVPAAYIPLKSWQRIRFSTPGAPASTTAAIPDQFSALALRTPPDGASTAALDARYSTTTLTKEKAYEAAPGYTGERVTMNSIQVFLYLIAPLVVGAFFSVWTVQRQPELALLRAMGASRRRLLAHTVLQAALVVVLGTAAGAVLAGAVGLLVGDQVPFSLP
;
A
#
# COMPACT_ATOMS: atom_id res chain seq x y z
N GLU A 1 -10.57 -13.37 25.82
CA GLU A 1 -10.86 -14.20 24.64
C GLU A 1 -10.59 -13.40 23.37
N ARG A 2 -9.83 -13.93 22.41
CA ARG A 2 -9.59 -13.29 21.10
C ARG A 2 -10.39 -14.06 20.05
N SER A 3 -11.57 -13.57 19.66
CA SER A 3 -12.27 -14.09 18.48
C SER A 3 -11.66 -13.48 17.22
N SER A 4 -11.23 -14.33 16.30
CA SER A 4 -10.85 -13.97 14.93
C SER A 4 -12.05 -14.24 14.02
N TYR A 5 -12.51 -13.22 13.28
CA TYR A 5 -13.58 -13.35 12.29
C TYR A 5 -12.95 -13.45 10.90
N GLY A 6 -13.10 -14.60 10.24
CA GLY A 6 -12.70 -14.78 8.85
C GLY A 6 -13.77 -14.26 7.90
N HIS A 7 -13.42 -13.32 7.03
CA HIS A 7 -14.33 -12.79 5.99
C HIS A 7 -14.32 -13.70 4.75
N VAL A 8 -14.73 -14.96 4.89
CA VAL A 8 -15.00 -15.81 3.73
C VAL A 8 -16.51 -15.73 3.46
N PRO A 9 -16.95 -15.22 2.29
CA PRO A 9 -18.38 -15.13 1.99
C PRO A 9 -18.98 -16.53 1.89
N ALA A 10 -19.86 -16.89 2.83
CA ALA A 10 -20.55 -18.18 2.84
C ALA A 10 -21.76 -18.22 1.88
N ALA A 11 -22.30 -17.06 1.49
CA ALA A 11 -23.38 -16.92 0.51
C ALA A 11 -23.41 -15.51 -0.07
N TYR A 12 -23.83 -15.39 -1.33
CA TYR A 12 -24.14 -14.12 -1.98
C TYR A 12 -25.66 -13.99 -2.11
N ILE A 13 -26.20 -12.86 -1.66
CA ILE A 13 -27.62 -12.55 -1.82
C ILE A 13 -27.80 -11.15 -2.40
N PRO A 14 -28.86 -10.89 -3.20
CA PRO A 14 -29.17 -9.56 -3.67
C PRO A 14 -29.38 -8.59 -2.50
N LEU A 15 -28.90 -7.35 -2.64
CA LEU A 15 -28.99 -6.31 -1.60
C LEU A 15 -30.42 -6.12 -1.07
N LYS A 16 -31.41 -6.11 -1.99
CA LYS A 16 -32.84 -6.01 -1.64
C LYS A 16 -33.30 -7.16 -0.74
N SER A 17 -32.79 -8.37 -0.95
CA SER A 17 -33.10 -9.53 -0.13
C SER A 17 -32.46 -9.43 1.26
N TRP A 18 -31.21 -8.99 1.34
CA TRP A 18 -30.53 -8.75 2.62
C TRP A 18 -31.23 -7.67 3.45
N GLN A 19 -31.61 -6.53 2.84
CA GLN A 19 -32.30 -5.44 3.51
C GLN A 19 -33.64 -5.88 4.11
N ARG A 20 -34.41 -6.71 3.37
CA ARG A 20 -35.65 -7.28 3.91
C ARG A 20 -35.40 -8.13 5.14
N ILE A 21 -34.39 -9.02 5.11
CA ILE A 21 -34.07 -9.91 6.24
C ILE A 21 -33.57 -9.10 7.45
N ARG A 22 -32.72 -8.09 7.22
CA ARG A 22 -32.07 -7.33 8.30
C ARG A 22 -33.02 -6.34 8.98
N PHE A 23 -33.95 -5.74 8.23
CA PHE A 23 -34.78 -4.62 8.69
C PHE A 23 -36.27 -4.98 8.82
N SER A 24 -36.70 -6.22 8.55
CA SER A 24 -38.05 -6.67 8.90
C SER A 24 -38.22 -6.74 10.42
N THR A 25 -39.36 -6.29 10.93
CA THR A 25 -39.74 -6.47 12.34
C THR A 25 -39.79 -7.97 12.67
N PRO A 26 -39.12 -8.43 13.74
CA PRO A 26 -39.21 -9.82 14.18
C PRO A 26 -40.68 -10.23 14.39
N GLY A 27 -41.14 -11.27 13.70
CA GLY A 27 -42.52 -11.77 13.78
C GLY A 27 -43.53 -11.16 12.79
N ALA A 28 -43.13 -10.22 11.93
CA ALA A 28 -44.00 -9.73 10.85
C ALA A 28 -44.09 -10.76 9.71
N PRO A 29 -45.29 -10.97 9.11
CA PRO A 29 -45.44 -11.86 7.96
C PRO A 29 -44.58 -11.37 6.79
N ALA A 30 -43.79 -12.28 6.20
CA ALA A 30 -42.94 -12.00 5.07
C ALA A 30 -43.79 -11.64 3.83
N SER A 31 -44.09 -10.36 3.65
CA SER A 31 -44.75 -9.87 2.44
C SER A 31 -43.72 -9.41 1.42
N THR A 32 -43.86 -9.86 0.18
CA THR A 32 -43.01 -9.44 -0.96
C THR A 32 -43.29 -8.01 -1.42
N THR A 33 -44.38 -7.42 -0.93
CA THR A 33 -44.90 -6.09 -1.32
C THR A 33 -44.60 -4.99 -0.30
N ALA A 34 -44.08 -5.32 0.89
CA ALA A 34 -43.70 -4.31 1.87
C ALA A 34 -42.59 -3.41 1.33
N ALA A 35 -42.74 -2.10 1.58
CA ALA A 35 -41.72 -1.11 1.24
C ALA A 35 -40.40 -1.48 1.93
N ILE A 36 -39.33 -1.58 1.15
CA ILE A 36 -37.98 -1.78 1.68
C ILE A 36 -37.61 -0.49 2.43
N PRO A 37 -37.21 -0.55 3.71
CA PRO A 37 -36.77 0.65 4.41
C PRO A 37 -35.53 1.25 3.72
N ASP A 38 -35.56 2.54 3.39
CA ASP A 38 -34.40 3.30 2.92
C ASP A 38 -33.44 3.57 4.10
N GLN A 39 -32.80 2.51 4.58
CA GLN A 39 -31.81 2.55 5.65
C GLN A 39 -30.40 2.33 5.07
N PHE A 40 -29.55 3.34 5.24
CA PHE A 40 -28.14 3.31 4.84
C PHE A 40 -27.27 3.32 6.09
N SER A 41 -26.23 2.47 6.11
CA SER A 41 -25.28 2.42 7.24
C SER A 41 -24.21 3.51 7.18
N ALA A 42 -23.93 4.05 5.99
CA ALA A 42 -22.98 5.14 5.78
C ALA A 42 -23.34 5.93 4.51
N LEU A 43 -23.02 7.22 4.50
CA LEU A 43 -23.20 8.12 3.35
C LEU A 43 -21.83 8.71 2.99
N ALA A 44 -21.44 8.59 1.72
CA ALA A 44 -20.24 9.24 1.21
C ALA A 44 -20.58 10.67 0.80
N LEU A 45 -19.97 11.66 1.47
CA LEU A 45 -20.17 13.06 1.19
C LEU A 45 -18.95 13.61 0.44
N ARG A 46 -19.18 14.35 -0.64
CA ARG A 46 -18.14 15.12 -1.32
C ARG A 46 -18.29 16.58 -0.92
N THR A 47 -17.44 17.04 -0.01
CA THR A 47 -17.43 18.43 0.45
C THR A 47 -16.57 19.32 -0.46
N PRO A 48 -16.93 20.61 -0.62
CA PRO A 48 -16.07 21.58 -1.28
C PRO A 48 -14.72 21.74 -0.54
N PRO A 49 -13.64 22.15 -1.24
CA PRO A 49 -12.31 22.29 -0.65
C PRO A 49 -12.25 23.30 0.52
N ASP A 50 -13.15 24.29 0.54
CA ASP A 50 -13.22 25.30 1.60
C ASP A 50 -13.92 24.83 2.89
N GLY A 51 -14.13 23.52 3.06
CA GLY A 51 -14.53 22.93 4.33
C GLY A 51 -15.94 23.34 4.77
N ALA A 52 -16.96 22.68 4.23
CA ALA A 52 -18.28 22.76 4.82
C ALA A 52 -18.24 22.23 6.27
N SER A 53 -18.71 23.01 7.24
CA SER A 53 -18.83 22.56 8.63
C SER A 53 -19.88 21.46 8.73
N THR A 54 -19.43 20.21 8.84
CA THR A 54 -20.32 19.04 8.99
C THR A 54 -20.80 18.86 10.42
N ALA A 55 -20.23 19.59 11.40
CA ALA A 55 -20.57 19.47 12.81
C ALA A 55 -22.06 19.78 13.10
N ALA A 56 -22.65 20.74 12.39
CA ALA A 56 -24.06 21.08 12.53
C ALA A 56 -24.99 19.98 11.97
N LEU A 57 -24.58 19.30 10.91
CA LEU A 57 -25.29 18.17 10.33
C LEU A 57 -25.17 16.93 11.23
N ASP A 58 -23.97 16.66 11.72
CA ASP A 58 -23.66 15.57 12.65
C ASP A 58 -24.53 15.68 13.92
N ALA A 59 -24.60 16.87 14.53
CA ALA A 59 -25.45 17.12 15.69
C ALA A 59 -26.95 16.97 15.40
N ARG A 60 -27.43 17.47 14.24
CA ARG A 60 -28.84 17.44 13.87
C ARG A 60 -29.36 16.01 13.60
N TYR A 61 -28.54 15.18 12.97
CA TYR A 61 -28.92 13.83 12.55
C TYR A 61 -28.35 12.73 13.46
N SER A 62 -27.67 13.10 14.54
CA SER A 62 -26.96 12.15 15.44
C SER A 62 -26.02 11.22 14.65
N THR A 63 -25.26 11.81 13.72
CA THR A 63 -24.29 11.11 12.87
C THR A 63 -22.88 11.57 13.17
N THR A 64 -21.89 10.80 12.76
CA THR A 64 -20.47 11.15 12.87
C THR A 64 -19.85 11.17 11.48
N THR A 65 -19.39 12.33 11.03
CA THR A 65 -18.64 12.44 9.79
C THR A 65 -17.16 12.08 10.04
N LEU A 66 -16.65 11.11 9.28
CA LEU A 66 -15.24 10.72 9.30
C LEU A 66 -14.56 11.15 7.99
N THR A 67 -13.28 11.50 8.07
CA THR A 67 -12.46 11.63 6.85
C THR A 67 -12.27 10.26 6.22
N LYS A 68 -11.92 10.25 4.93
CA LYS A 68 -11.68 9.01 4.18
C LYS A 68 -10.63 8.13 4.87
N GLU A 69 -9.59 8.73 5.40
CA GLU A 69 -8.49 8.07 6.11
C GLU A 69 -8.99 7.42 7.41
N LYS A 70 -9.75 8.16 8.22
CA LYS A 70 -10.33 7.64 9.47
C LYS A 70 -11.36 6.54 9.20
N ALA A 71 -12.10 6.62 8.10
CA ALA A 71 -13.04 5.57 7.70
C ALA A 71 -12.30 4.26 7.36
N TYR A 72 -11.12 4.33 6.71
CA TYR A 72 -10.28 3.15 6.50
C TYR A 72 -9.70 2.59 7.79
N GLU A 73 -9.21 3.44 8.69
CA GLU A 73 -8.69 3.01 9.99
C GLU A 73 -9.74 2.34 10.88
N ALA A 74 -11.00 2.74 10.74
CA ALA A 74 -12.13 2.12 11.44
C ALA A 74 -12.50 0.74 10.87
N ALA A 75 -12.02 0.36 9.69
CA ALA A 75 -12.33 -0.92 9.09
C ALA A 75 -11.66 -2.06 9.90
N PRO A 76 -12.42 -3.09 10.31
CA PRO A 76 -11.86 -4.25 11.00
C PRO A 76 -10.71 -4.86 10.20
N GLY A 77 -9.54 -5.01 10.84
CA GLY A 77 -8.36 -5.63 10.22
C GLY A 77 -7.42 -4.68 9.48
N TYR A 78 -7.83 -3.44 9.15
CA TYR A 78 -6.99 -2.50 8.37
C TYR A 78 -5.63 -2.23 9.04
N THR A 79 -5.63 -1.93 10.33
CA THR A 79 -4.39 -1.66 11.08
C THR A 79 -3.48 -2.88 11.12
N GLY A 80 -4.04 -4.08 11.32
CA GLY A 80 -3.26 -5.32 11.34
C GLY A 80 -2.61 -5.63 9.98
N GLU A 81 -3.35 -5.44 8.90
CA GLU A 81 -2.85 -5.62 7.53
C GLU A 81 -1.77 -4.58 7.18
N ARG A 82 -2.02 -3.30 7.50
CA ARG A 82 -1.05 -2.21 7.30
C ARG A 82 0.24 -2.45 8.06
N VAL A 83 0.18 -2.98 9.29
CA VAL A 83 1.37 -3.33 10.08
C VAL A 83 2.20 -4.40 9.39
N THR A 84 1.58 -5.48 8.94
CA THR A 84 2.28 -6.56 8.24
C THR A 84 2.89 -6.08 6.93
N MET A 85 2.10 -5.38 6.11
CA MET A 85 2.56 -4.85 4.81
C MET A 85 3.72 -3.86 4.99
N ASN A 86 3.60 -2.93 5.93
CA ASN A 86 4.67 -1.97 6.24
C ASN A 86 5.93 -2.69 6.75
N SER A 87 5.78 -3.74 7.56
CA SER A 87 6.93 -4.52 8.04
C SER A 87 7.69 -5.14 6.87
N ILE A 88 7.00 -5.78 5.93
CA ILE A 88 7.61 -6.35 4.71
C ILE A 88 8.34 -5.27 3.92
N GLN A 89 7.70 -4.11 3.69
CA GLN A 89 8.32 -2.99 2.97
C GLN A 89 9.58 -2.50 3.66
N VAL A 90 9.54 -2.26 4.97
CA VAL A 90 10.70 -1.81 5.76
C VAL A 90 11.84 -2.82 5.68
N PHE A 91 11.55 -4.12 5.82
CA PHE A 91 12.57 -5.15 5.67
C PHE A 91 13.18 -5.15 4.27
N LEU A 92 12.38 -5.02 3.21
CA LEU A 92 12.89 -4.95 1.84
C LEU A 92 13.80 -3.72 1.64
N TYR A 93 13.39 -2.55 2.13
CA TYR A 93 14.21 -1.34 2.07
C TYR A 93 15.49 -1.42 2.92
N LEU A 94 15.51 -2.26 3.94
CA LEU A 94 16.69 -2.50 4.77
C LEU A 94 17.66 -3.50 4.11
N ILE A 95 17.16 -4.63 3.62
CA ILE A 95 18.01 -5.69 3.06
C ILE A 95 18.51 -5.34 1.65
N ALA A 96 17.75 -4.59 0.86
CA ALA A 96 18.14 -4.23 -0.50
C ALA A 96 19.51 -3.51 -0.57
N PRO A 97 19.75 -2.39 0.15
CA PRO A 97 21.05 -1.73 0.14
C PRO A 97 22.16 -2.57 0.77
N LEU A 98 21.83 -3.43 1.75
CA LEU A 98 22.81 -4.35 2.34
C LEU A 98 23.33 -5.35 1.31
N VAL A 99 22.43 -5.97 0.55
CA VAL A 99 22.79 -6.91 -0.52
C VAL A 99 23.60 -6.19 -1.60
N VAL A 100 23.15 -5.02 -2.06
CA VAL A 100 23.89 -4.22 -3.05
C VAL A 100 25.30 -3.86 -2.54
N GLY A 101 25.42 -3.43 -1.28
CA GLY A 101 26.71 -3.12 -0.66
C GLY A 101 27.64 -4.34 -0.58
N ALA A 102 27.10 -5.51 -0.22
CA ALA A 102 27.86 -6.76 -0.21
C ALA A 102 28.38 -7.14 -1.60
N PHE A 103 27.55 -6.99 -2.64
CA PHE A 103 27.96 -7.21 -4.03
C PHE A 103 29.11 -6.29 -4.44
N PHE A 104 29.01 -4.98 -4.16
CA PHE A 104 30.10 -4.05 -4.47
C PHE A 104 31.36 -4.30 -3.64
N SER A 105 31.23 -4.80 -2.41
CA SER A 105 32.38 -5.21 -1.59
C SER A 105 33.15 -6.36 -2.27
N VAL A 106 32.44 -7.43 -2.66
CA VAL A 106 33.03 -8.58 -3.36
C VAL A 106 33.64 -8.15 -4.69
N TRP A 107 32.92 -7.33 -5.47
CA TRP A 107 33.43 -6.76 -6.73
C TRP A 107 34.73 -5.97 -6.50
N THR A 108 34.77 -5.12 -5.48
CA THR A 108 35.93 -4.28 -5.19
C THR A 108 37.16 -5.13 -4.86
N VAL A 109 36.98 -6.22 -4.10
CA VAL A 109 38.06 -7.17 -3.79
C VAL A 109 38.54 -7.87 -5.07
N GLN A 110 37.64 -8.29 -5.95
CA GLN A 110 38.00 -8.92 -7.23
C GLN A 110 38.83 -8.00 -8.14
N ARG A 111 38.60 -6.67 -8.09
CA ARG A 111 39.37 -5.67 -8.86
C ARG A 111 40.62 -5.14 -8.16
N GLN A 112 40.97 -5.65 -6.99
CA GLN A 112 42.13 -5.18 -6.23
C GLN A 112 43.47 -5.24 -7.01
N PRO A 113 43.77 -6.28 -7.83
CA PRO A 113 45.00 -6.32 -8.63
C PRO A 113 45.07 -5.17 -9.64
N GLU A 114 43.98 -4.88 -10.35
CA GLU A 114 43.89 -3.78 -11.32
C GLU A 114 44.10 -2.42 -10.65
N LEU A 115 43.48 -2.22 -9.49
CA LEU A 115 43.63 -1.00 -8.69
C LEU A 115 45.06 -0.83 -8.16
N ALA A 116 45.75 -1.92 -7.84
CA ALA A 116 47.16 -1.91 -7.43
C ALA A 116 48.08 -1.49 -8.58
N LEU A 117 47.81 -1.96 -9.80
CA LEU A 117 48.55 -1.54 -11.00
C LEU A 117 48.36 -0.06 -11.30
N LEU A 118 47.12 0.46 -11.24
CA LEU A 118 46.85 1.89 -11.41
C LEU A 118 47.55 2.75 -10.36
N ARG A 119 47.61 2.25 -9.12
CA ARG A 119 48.34 2.92 -8.04
C ARG A 119 49.86 2.90 -8.27
N ALA A 120 50.41 1.82 -8.81
CA ALA A 120 51.82 1.74 -9.19
C ALA A 120 52.19 2.74 -10.29
N MET A 121 51.25 3.07 -11.18
CA MET A 121 51.39 4.13 -12.19
C MET A 121 51.19 5.56 -11.64
N GLY A 122 51.03 5.74 -10.33
CA GLY A 122 50.95 7.06 -9.68
C GLY A 122 49.53 7.58 -9.42
N ALA A 123 48.49 6.77 -9.60
CA ALA A 123 47.13 7.19 -9.24
C ALA A 123 46.98 7.37 -7.72
N SER A 124 46.38 8.49 -7.30
CA SER A 124 46.16 8.78 -5.88
C SER A 124 44.99 7.97 -5.31
N ARG A 125 45.15 7.49 -4.06
CA ARG A 125 44.14 6.66 -3.36
C ARG A 125 42.75 7.30 -3.33
N ARG A 126 42.69 8.63 -3.12
CA ARG A 126 41.43 9.38 -3.07
C ARG A 126 40.71 9.38 -4.43
N ARG A 127 41.45 9.53 -5.53
CA ARG A 127 40.85 9.50 -6.88
C ARG A 127 40.35 8.11 -7.25
N LEU A 128 41.10 7.06 -6.90
CA LEU A 128 40.68 5.67 -7.09
C LEU A 128 39.38 5.37 -6.34
N LEU A 129 39.29 5.74 -5.05
CA LEU A 129 38.08 5.58 -4.24
C LEU A 129 36.89 6.38 -4.78
N ALA A 130 37.10 7.65 -5.16
CA ALA A 130 36.04 8.49 -5.72
C ALA A 130 35.50 7.90 -7.02
N HIS A 131 36.39 7.40 -7.89
CA HIS A 131 36.00 6.76 -9.14
C HIS A 131 35.19 5.47 -8.90
N THR A 132 35.64 4.60 -7.99
CA THR A 132 34.90 3.35 -7.69
C THR A 132 33.54 3.62 -7.07
N VAL A 133 33.43 4.59 -6.16
CA VAL A 133 32.15 4.98 -5.54
C VAL A 133 31.23 5.61 -6.59
N LEU A 134 31.73 6.48 -7.45
CA LEU A 134 30.94 7.10 -8.52
C LEU A 134 30.43 6.05 -9.51
N GLN A 135 31.28 5.12 -9.91
CA GLN A 135 30.89 4.00 -10.78
C GLN A 135 29.80 3.14 -10.11
N ALA A 136 29.98 2.79 -8.83
CA ALA A 136 28.98 2.02 -8.09
C ALA A 136 27.64 2.77 -8.01
N ALA A 137 27.67 4.06 -7.67
CA ALA A 137 26.48 4.90 -7.62
C ALA A 137 25.76 4.95 -8.98
N LEU A 138 26.50 5.10 -10.07
CA LEU A 138 25.94 5.13 -11.42
C LEU A 138 25.28 3.79 -11.80
N VAL A 139 25.93 2.67 -11.47
CA VAL A 139 25.35 1.32 -11.69
C VAL A 139 24.07 1.14 -10.87
N VAL A 140 24.05 1.58 -9.61
CA VAL A 140 22.84 1.52 -8.77
C VAL A 140 21.72 2.36 -9.37
N VAL A 141 21.98 3.61 -9.73
CA VAL A 141 20.97 4.51 -10.32
C VAL A 141 20.39 3.92 -11.60
N LEU A 142 21.24 3.45 -12.51
CA LEU A 142 20.78 2.84 -13.76
C LEU A 142 20.03 1.53 -13.53
N GLY A 143 20.50 0.70 -12.60
CA GLY A 143 19.84 -0.56 -12.23
C GLY A 143 18.47 -0.32 -11.60
N THR A 144 18.35 0.65 -10.70
CA THR A 144 17.07 1.06 -10.10
C THR A 144 16.13 1.65 -11.13
N ALA A 145 16.63 2.50 -12.04
CA ALA A 145 15.81 3.05 -13.12
C ALA A 145 15.30 1.95 -14.06
N ALA A 146 16.17 1.03 -14.49
CA ALA A 146 15.78 -0.11 -15.31
C ALA A 146 14.76 -1.02 -14.59
N GLY A 147 14.98 -1.29 -13.30
CA GLY A 147 14.04 -2.05 -12.46
C GLY A 147 12.68 -1.37 -12.31
N ALA A 148 12.65 -0.05 -12.14
CA ALA A 148 11.41 0.73 -12.07
C ALA A 148 10.64 0.70 -13.39
N VAL A 149 11.33 0.82 -14.53
CA VAL A 149 10.73 0.69 -15.87
C VAL A 149 10.15 -0.70 -16.07
N LEU A 150 10.88 -1.75 -15.70
CA LEU A 150 10.40 -3.13 -15.76
C LEU A 150 9.17 -3.36 -14.87
N ALA A 151 9.21 -2.87 -13.63
CA ALA A 151 8.07 -2.96 -12.71
C ALA A 151 6.83 -2.24 -13.27
N GLY A 152 7.01 -1.04 -13.83
CA GLY A 152 5.95 -0.31 -14.51
C GLY A 152 5.39 -1.06 -15.72
N ALA A 153 6.24 -1.63 -16.56
CA ALA A 153 5.84 -2.41 -17.72
C ALA A 153 5.06 -3.67 -17.34
N VAL A 154 5.50 -4.39 -16.29
CA VAL A 154 4.76 -5.54 -15.74
C VAL A 154 3.40 -5.09 -15.18
N GLY A 155 3.35 -3.96 -14.47
CA GLY A 155 2.09 -3.39 -14.00
C GLY A 155 1.08 -3.17 -15.12
N LEU A 156 1.53 -2.59 -16.24
CA LEU A 156 0.68 -2.39 -17.43
C LEU A 156 0.14 -3.71 -18.01
N LEU A 157 0.91 -4.80 -17.95
CA LEU A 157 0.49 -6.12 -18.46
C LEU A 157 -0.52 -6.82 -17.54
N VAL A 158 -0.45 -6.60 -16.23
CA VAL A 158 -1.36 -7.21 -15.24
C VAL A 158 -2.76 -6.55 -15.27
N GLY A 159 -2.85 -5.29 -15.72
CA GLY A 159 -4.11 -4.58 -15.94
C GLY A 159 -4.92 -4.32 -14.66
N ASP A 160 -6.22 -4.04 -14.82
CA ASP A 160 -7.16 -3.66 -13.74
C ASP A 160 -7.46 -4.79 -12.73
N GLN A 161 -6.91 -5.99 -12.93
CA GLN A 161 -7.15 -7.14 -12.05
C GLN A 161 -6.45 -7.00 -10.70
N VAL A 162 -5.45 -6.12 -10.60
CA VAL A 162 -4.73 -5.85 -9.36
C VAL A 162 -4.73 -4.33 -9.13
N PRO A 163 -5.28 -3.82 -8.02
CA PRO A 163 -5.30 -2.39 -7.75
C PRO A 163 -3.91 -1.92 -7.32
N PHE A 164 -3.04 -1.62 -8.30
CA PHE A 164 -1.76 -0.96 -8.07
C PHE A 164 -1.86 0.52 -8.44
N SER A 165 -1.12 1.36 -7.73
CA SER A 165 -0.90 2.77 -8.08
C SER A 165 0.59 2.94 -8.31
N LEU A 166 0.95 3.47 -9.48
CA LEU A 166 2.31 3.96 -9.69
C LEU A 166 2.46 5.24 -8.85
N PRO A 167 3.55 5.37 -8.06
CA PRO A 167 3.83 6.60 -7.33
C PRO A 167 4.06 7.79 -8.28
#